data_AF-H2KTM0-F1
#
_entry.id   AF-H2KTM0-F1
#
_cell.length_a   1.000
_cell.length_b   1.000
_cell.length_c   1.000
_cell.angle_alpha   90.00
_cell.angle_beta   90.00
_cell.angle_gamma   90.00
#
_symmetry.space_group_name_H-M   'P 1'
#
loop_
_entity.id
_entity.type
_entity.pdbx_description
1 polymer ?
#
loop_
_entity_poly.entity_id
_entity_poly.type
_entity_poly.pdbx_seq_one_letter_code
_entity_poly.pdbx_strand_id
1 'polypeptide(L)'
;MHPKRRVVITGLGVCSSIGIGIERFWNSLLKPVSGISATPDEFSFLPCRVAGIIGSEECMSAKEQTQHRVAASNTSIDWRSLSRAAAFGIVAACEALTQAGWKQDGLKHSPNTRSGIHFGVGMEGIQEIVDTSEAINSKKYKGIGPHALTRSLANMPAGAISRLWQLRGPCMAGNTACATGLHSIGDAYRMIQYGEADLMVAGGCEATVNPWAIAAFSRIRALTTRFNETPVEASRPFDALRDGFAMSEGAACMVLQVWPPTADMASHFQPNSPPIAEIIGFGRSADAHNLVAPDPIGDGALRSMQAALQDAQLDSLDQIDHINCHATSTPLGDTIELAAICRLLASHNASHDRPNPIIVNSIKGHTGHLLGAAGAIESVYTALAVNRNIAVSNCNLHSPISASELERVLSANSESANSKEALDAFEKRVRLPKHKEPSVPLRNSSITCRRVALTNSFGFGGTNGTLVIAEWKE
;
A
#
# COMPACT_ATOMS: atom_id res chain seq x y z
N MET A 1 -23.49 -6.54 -22.39
CA MET A 1 -22.22 -6.25 -21.71
C MET A 1 -21.36 -7.50 -21.79
N HIS A 2 -20.08 -7.38 -22.17
CA HIS A 2 -19.15 -8.52 -22.05
C HIS A 2 -18.94 -8.84 -20.56
N PRO A 3 -18.82 -10.12 -20.18
CA PRO A 3 -18.51 -10.49 -18.80
C PRO A 3 -17.17 -9.88 -18.37
N LYS A 4 -17.09 -9.34 -17.14
CA LYS A 4 -15.85 -8.76 -16.59
C LYS A 4 -14.77 -9.85 -16.57
N ARG A 5 -13.59 -9.56 -17.13
CA ARG A 5 -12.46 -10.49 -17.10
C ARG A 5 -11.94 -10.64 -15.66
N ARG A 6 -11.61 -11.87 -15.24
CA ARG A 6 -11.00 -12.12 -13.93
C ARG A 6 -9.56 -11.60 -13.93
N VAL A 7 -9.12 -11.08 -12.77
CA VAL A 7 -7.79 -10.50 -12.62
C VAL A 7 -7.11 -11.11 -11.41
N VAL A 8 -6.03 -11.84 -11.68
CA VAL A 8 -5.27 -12.57 -10.66
C VAL A 8 -3.92 -11.92 -10.42
N ILE A 9 -3.39 -12.13 -9.22
CA ILE A 9 -2.09 -11.65 -8.79
C ILE A 9 -1.09 -12.79 -8.98
N THR A 10 -0.07 -12.59 -9.81
CA THR A 10 0.91 -13.65 -10.14
C THR A 10 2.31 -13.37 -9.64
N GLY A 11 2.61 -12.14 -9.22
CA GLY A 11 3.89 -11.79 -8.62
C GLY A 11 3.79 -10.60 -7.68
N LEU A 12 4.66 -10.58 -6.69
CA LEU A 12 4.75 -9.57 -5.64
C LEU A 12 6.22 -9.17 -5.44
N GLY A 13 6.46 -7.92 -5.09
CA GLY A 13 7.79 -7.47 -4.69
C GLY A 13 7.75 -6.29 -3.73
N VAL A 14 8.72 -6.22 -2.82
CA VAL A 14 8.74 -5.22 -1.73
C VAL A 14 10.15 -4.70 -1.43
N CYS A 15 10.23 -3.41 -1.17
CA CYS A 15 11.32 -2.74 -0.46
C CYS A 15 10.71 -1.99 0.73
N SER A 16 11.15 -2.27 1.95
CA SER A 16 10.69 -1.60 3.16
C SER A 16 11.77 -1.58 4.23
N SER A 17 11.59 -0.74 5.25
CA SER A 17 12.47 -0.66 6.42
C SER A 17 12.56 -1.97 7.23
N ILE A 18 11.57 -2.87 7.13
CA ILE A 18 11.58 -4.17 7.80
C ILE A 18 12.07 -5.31 6.88
N GLY A 19 12.39 -5.02 5.62
CA GLY A 19 12.89 -6.01 4.69
C GLY A 19 12.76 -5.61 3.22
N ILE A 20 13.81 -5.93 2.45
CA ILE A 20 13.77 -6.00 0.99
C ILE A 20 13.56 -7.46 0.62
N GLY A 21 12.56 -7.72 -0.21
CA GLY A 21 12.14 -9.06 -0.59
C GLY A 21 10.90 -9.55 0.18
N ILE A 22 9.99 -10.26 -0.50
CA ILE A 22 8.72 -10.74 0.03
C ILE A 22 8.89 -11.64 1.24
N GLU A 23 9.82 -12.60 1.21
CA GLU A 23 10.01 -13.52 2.34
C GLU A 23 10.61 -12.81 3.55
N ARG A 24 11.56 -11.87 3.36
CA ARG A 24 12.10 -11.10 4.47
C ARG A 24 11.02 -10.21 5.08
N PHE A 25 10.27 -9.50 4.24
CA PHE A 25 9.15 -8.66 4.65
C PHE A 25 8.10 -9.46 5.44
N TRP A 26 7.63 -10.59 4.91
CA TRP A 26 6.64 -11.43 5.57
C TRP A 26 7.14 -11.98 6.92
N ASN A 27 8.36 -12.51 6.96
CA ASN A 27 8.92 -13.05 8.20
C ASN A 27 9.17 -11.98 9.27
N SER A 28 9.40 -10.72 8.87
CA SER A 28 9.45 -9.59 9.80
C SER A 28 8.07 -9.24 10.34
N LEU A 29 7.02 -9.21 9.50
CA LEU A 29 5.65 -8.93 9.94
C LEU A 29 5.09 -9.98 10.93
N LEU A 30 5.57 -11.22 10.88
CA LEU A 30 5.22 -12.28 11.84
C LEU A 30 5.87 -12.09 13.22
N LYS A 31 6.65 -11.02 13.42
CA LYS A 31 7.30 -10.67 14.67
C LYS A 31 6.80 -9.30 15.12
N PRO A 32 6.77 -9.03 16.43
CA PRO A 32 6.37 -7.72 16.95
C PRO A 32 7.51 -6.70 16.81
N VAL A 33 7.98 -6.47 15.58
CA VAL A 33 9.12 -5.60 15.27
C VAL A 33 8.69 -4.40 14.44
N SER A 34 9.31 -3.25 14.70
CA SER A 34 9.11 -2.02 13.95
C SER A 34 10.39 -1.67 13.21
N GLY A 35 10.25 -1.23 11.95
CA GLY A 35 11.31 -0.69 11.12
C GLY A 35 11.54 0.81 11.34
N ILE A 36 10.90 1.42 12.34
CA ILE A 36 11.12 2.82 12.69
C ILE A 36 12.37 2.95 13.56
N SER A 37 13.26 3.84 13.17
CA SER A 37 14.50 4.17 13.86
C SER A 37 14.64 5.69 14.06
N ALA A 38 15.65 6.10 14.82
CA ALA A 38 16.00 7.51 14.93
C ALA A 38 16.50 8.04 13.58
N THR A 39 16.13 9.28 13.23
CA THR A 39 16.67 9.96 12.06
C THR A 39 18.12 10.40 12.29
N PRO A 40 18.93 10.60 11.24
CA PRO A 40 20.26 11.17 11.35
C PRO A 40 20.30 12.56 12.02
N ASP A 41 21.49 13.00 12.45
CA ASP A 41 21.70 14.26 13.19
C ASP A 41 21.24 15.51 12.43
N GLU A 42 21.19 15.47 11.10
CA GLU A 42 20.70 16.57 10.28
C GLU A 42 19.22 16.92 10.56
N PHE A 43 18.46 16.00 11.17
CA PHE A 43 17.07 16.22 11.59
C PHE A 43 16.94 16.73 13.03
N SER A 44 18.05 16.91 13.77
CA SER A 44 18.05 17.21 15.22
C SER A 44 17.27 18.48 15.61
N PHE A 45 17.12 19.43 14.69
CA PHE A 45 16.37 20.68 14.89
C PHE A 45 14.85 20.54 14.67
N LEU A 46 14.38 19.37 14.24
CA LEU A 46 12.97 19.12 13.89
C LEU A 46 12.20 18.50 15.07
N PRO A 47 10.88 18.74 15.16
CA PRO A 47 10.05 18.13 16.20
C PRO A 47 9.97 16.61 16.12
N CYS A 48 9.85 16.05 14.91
CA CYS A 48 9.89 14.61 14.66
C CYS A 48 11.32 14.20 14.28
N ARG A 49 11.84 13.17 14.96
CA ARG A 49 13.21 12.65 14.79
C ARG A 49 13.22 11.13 14.63
N VAL A 50 12.15 10.58 14.08
CA VAL A 50 11.99 9.14 13.83
C VAL A 50 11.44 8.89 12.44
N ALA A 51 11.94 7.85 11.78
CA ALA A 51 11.49 7.46 10.45
C ALA A 51 11.81 5.98 10.15
N GLY A 52 11.10 5.39 9.19
CA GLY A 52 11.45 4.10 8.61
C GLY A 52 12.38 4.30 7.42
N ILE A 53 13.69 4.13 7.64
CA ILE A 53 14.72 4.35 6.60
C ILE A 53 15.28 2.99 6.18
N ILE A 54 15.43 2.76 4.87
CA ILE A 54 16.16 1.62 4.33
C ILE A 54 17.64 2.00 4.34
N GLY A 55 18.49 1.26 5.06
CA GLY A 55 19.90 1.59 5.16
C GLY A 55 20.63 1.57 3.81
N SER A 56 21.71 2.36 3.73
CA SER A 56 22.48 2.52 2.49
C SER A 56 23.09 1.20 2.02
N GLU A 57 23.56 0.36 2.93
CA GLU A 57 24.13 -0.96 2.61
C GLU A 57 23.07 -1.91 2.05
N GLU A 58 21.90 -2.01 2.69
CA GLU A 58 20.80 -2.84 2.16
C GLU A 58 20.34 -2.35 0.79
N CYS A 59 20.22 -1.04 0.61
CA CYS A 59 19.87 -0.43 -0.67
C CYS A 59 20.89 -0.75 -1.77
N MET A 60 22.19 -0.66 -1.47
CA MET A 60 23.26 -0.99 -2.41
C MET A 60 23.25 -2.48 -2.79
N SER A 61 23.14 -3.37 -1.80
CA SER A 61 23.06 -4.82 -2.06
C SER A 61 21.86 -5.18 -2.94
N ALA A 62 20.70 -4.57 -2.69
CA ALA A 62 19.50 -4.80 -3.49
C ALA A 62 19.64 -4.30 -4.94
N LYS A 63 20.31 -3.15 -5.15
CA LYS A 63 20.63 -2.62 -6.48
C LYS A 63 21.58 -3.55 -7.24
N GLU A 64 22.61 -4.07 -6.58
CA GLU A 64 23.57 -5.01 -7.20
C GLU A 64 22.90 -6.32 -7.61
N GLN A 65 22.07 -6.90 -6.73
CA GLN A 65 21.30 -8.11 -7.04
C GLN A 65 20.34 -7.87 -8.21
N THR A 66 19.66 -6.73 -8.24
CA THR A 66 18.76 -6.34 -9.33
C THR A 66 19.53 -6.15 -10.63
N GLN A 67 20.69 -5.48 -10.58
CA GLN A 67 21.57 -5.27 -11.72
C GLN A 67 22.06 -6.60 -12.31
N HIS A 68 22.42 -7.57 -11.48
CA HIS A 68 22.81 -8.91 -11.92
C HIS A 68 21.65 -9.65 -12.61
N ARG A 69 20.43 -9.57 -12.05
CA ARG A 69 19.24 -10.22 -12.63
C ARG A 69 18.90 -9.69 -14.02
N VAL A 70 18.89 -8.37 -14.21
CA VAL A 70 18.57 -7.77 -15.52
C VAL A 70 19.73 -7.85 -16.51
N ALA A 71 20.96 -8.07 -16.05
CA ALA A 71 22.10 -8.26 -16.96
C ALA A 71 21.94 -9.52 -17.84
N ALA A 72 21.22 -10.54 -17.34
CA ALA A 72 20.93 -11.76 -18.10
C ALA A 72 20.21 -11.49 -19.44
N SER A 73 19.44 -10.39 -19.54
CA SER A 73 18.75 -9.97 -20.76
C SER A 73 19.51 -8.90 -21.56
N ASN A 74 20.81 -8.73 -21.30
CA ASN A 74 21.65 -7.67 -21.88
C ASN A 74 21.14 -6.25 -21.58
N THR A 75 20.52 -6.05 -20.42
CA THR A 75 20.01 -4.74 -19.97
C THR A 75 20.86 -4.23 -18.80
N SER A 76 21.13 -2.92 -18.76
CA SER A 76 21.80 -2.26 -17.64
C SER A 76 20.95 -1.13 -17.05
N ILE A 77 21.11 -0.90 -15.74
CA ILE A 77 20.40 0.16 -15.03
C ILE A 77 21.40 1.26 -14.70
N ASP A 78 21.16 2.46 -15.23
CA ASP A 78 21.90 3.64 -14.79
C ASP A 78 21.26 4.19 -13.51
N TRP A 79 21.70 3.66 -12.36
CA TRP A 79 21.24 4.09 -11.04
C TRP A 79 21.50 5.58 -10.76
N ARG A 80 22.44 6.23 -11.47
CA ARG A 80 22.69 7.67 -11.31
C ARG A 80 21.62 8.50 -11.98
N SER A 81 20.94 7.99 -13.01
CA SER A 81 19.84 8.72 -13.66
C SER A 81 18.53 8.75 -12.86
N LEU A 82 18.45 7.97 -11.78
CA LEU A 82 17.23 7.65 -11.06
C LEU A 82 17.20 8.29 -9.67
N SER A 83 16.01 8.66 -9.22
CA SER A 83 15.78 9.03 -7.83
C SER A 83 15.89 7.78 -6.92
N ARG A 84 15.96 8.01 -5.61
CA ARG A 84 15.92 6.94 -4.61
C ARG A 84 14.59 6.16 -4.66
N ALA A 85 13.46 6.84 -4.83
CA ALA A 85 12.15 6.20 -4.93
C ALA A 85 12.04 5.34 -6.20
N ALA A 86 12.48 5.86 -7.35
CA ALA A 86 12.53 5.10 -8.60
C ALA A 86 13.41 3.86 -8.47
N ALA A 87 14.55 3.96 -7.76
CA ALA A 87 15.40 2.80 -7.51
C ALA A 87 14.69 1.71 -6.70
N PHE A 88 13.98 2.06 -5.61
CA PHE A 88 13.16 1.11 -4.87
C PHE A 88 12.05 0.48 -5.73
N GLY A 89 11.38 1.29 -6.55
CA GLY A 89 10.37 0.81 -7.50
C GLY A 89 10.92 -0.26 -8.44
N ILE A 90 12.12 -0.06 -9.00
CA ILE A 90 12.78 -1.03 -9.89
C ILE A 90 13.16 -2.31 -9.15
N VAL A 91 13.67 -2.23 -7.92
CA VAL A 91 14.01 -3.41 -7.11
C VAL A 91 12.74 -4.23 -6.84
N ALA A 92 11.66 -3.59 -6.37
CA ALA A 92 10.38 -4.26 -6.11
C ALA A 92 9.76 -4.85 -7.38
N ALA A 93 9.78 -4.11 -8.51
CA ALA A 93 9.26 -4.61 -9.78
C ALA A 93 10.07 -5.79 -10.33
N CYS A 94 11.40 -5.77 -10.15
CA CYS A 94 12.24 -6.89 -10.53
C CYS A 94 11.87 -8.15 -9.77
N GLU A 95 11.67 -8.07 -8.46
CA GLU A 95 11.21 -9.21 -7.66
C GLU A 95 9.84 -9.72 -8.14
N ALA A 96 8.87 -8.82 -8.33
CA ALA A 96 7.52 -9.19 -8.73
C ALA A 96 7.47 -9.85 -10.11
N LEU A 97 8.17 -9.29 -11.10
CA LEU A 97 8.22 -9.82 -12.47
C LEU A 97 8.97 -11.15 -12.56
N THR A 98 10.03 -11.32 -11.76
CA THR A 98 10.73 -12.60 -11.63
C THR A 98 9.83 -13.66 -10.98
N GLN A 99 9.15 -13.34 -9.88
CA GLN A 99 8.23 -14.28 -9.22
C GLN A 99 7.12 -14.72 -10.16
N ALA A 100 6.53 -13.76 -10.88
CA ALA A 100 5.52 -14.05 -11.87
C ALA A 100 6.12 -15.01 -12.93
N GLY A 101 7.32 -14.73 -13.44
CA GLY A 101 7.94 -15.52 -14.51
C GLY A 101 7.79 -14.85 -15.88
N TRP A 102 7.82 -13.52 -15.88
CA TRP A 102 7.82 -12.71 -17.10
C TRP A 102 9.14 -12.90 -17.87
N LYS A 103 9.03 -13.29 -19.15
CA LYS A 103 10.19 -13.56 -20.00
C LYS A 103 10.63 -12.29 -20.72
N GLN A 104 11.78 -11.74 -20.32
CA GLN A 104 12.38 -10.59 -21.02
C GLN A 104 12.90 -10.95 -22.42
N ASP A 105 13.45 -12.15 -22.61
CA ASP A 105 14.21 -12.53 -23.80
C ASP A 105 13.37 -12.70 -25.08
N GLY A 106 12.08 -13.04 -24.93
CA GLY A 106 11.14 -13.21 -26.07
C GLY A 106 10.69 -11.91 -26.72
N LEU A 107 10.91 -10.76 -26.08
CA LEU A 107 10.32 -9.47 -26.47
C LEU A 107 11.02 -8.80 -27.66
N LYS A 108 12.23 -9.26 -28.03
CA LYS A 108 12.93 -8.78 -29.24
C LYS A 108 12.29 -9.26 -30.55
N HIS A 109 11.60 -10.41 -30.51
CA HIS A 109 11.01 -11.04 -31.71
C HIS A 109 9.49 -10.98 -31.74
N SER A 110 8.83 -10.89 -30.57
CA SER A 110 7.40 -10.66 -30.44
C SER A 110 7.14 -9.66 -29.30
N PRO A 111 7.08 -8.35 -29.58
CA PRO A 111 6.82 -7.36 -28.54
C PRO A 111 5.35 -7.45 -28.09
N ASN A 112 5.13 -7.67 -26.79
CA ASN A 112 3.79 -7.68 -26.22
C ASN A 112 3.31 -6.24 -25.94
N THR A 113 2.29 -5.78 -26.67
CA THR A 113 1.66 -4.45 -26.51
C THR A 113 0.49 -4.45 -25.53
N ARG A 114 0.19 -5.59 -24.92
CA ARG A 114 -0.89 -5.80 -23.93
C ARG A 114 -0.36 -5.95 -22.50
N SER A 115 0.94 -5.79 -22.28
CA SER A 115 1.57 -5.74 -20.96
C SER A 115 1.95 -4.30 -20.63
N GLY A 116 1.26 -3.71 -19.66
CA GLY A 116 1.46 -2.32 -19.24
C GLY A 116 2.01 -2.17 -17.83
N ILE A 117 2.07 -0.92 -17.38
CA ILE A 117 2.47 -0.50 -16.05
C ILE A 117 1.61 0.67 -15.56
N HIS A 118 1.21 0.62 -14.30
CA HIS A 118 0.67 1.76 -13.55
C HIS A 118 1.41 1.86 -12.22
N PHE A 119 2.39 2.76 -12.12
CA PHE A 119 3.26 2.85 -10.94
C PHE A 119 3.36 4.28 -10.44
N GLY A 120 2.82 4.54 -9.25
CA GLY A 120 2.69 5.89 -8.72
C GLY A 120 3.73 6.25 -7.66
N VAL A 121 3.82 7.55 -7.37
CA VAL A 121 4.65 8.16 -6.32
C VAL A 121 3.90 9.35 -5.75
N GLY A 122 3.96 9.53 -4.43
CA GLY A 122 3.27 10.65 -3.77
C GLY A 122 4.03 11.96 -3.96
N MET A 123 5.34 11.94 -3.65
CA MET A 123 6.23 13.09 -3.77
C MET A 123 7.57 12.67 -4.37
N GLU A 124 7.77 12.92 -5.66
CA GLU A 124 9.02 12.56 -6.34
C GLU A 124 10.04 13.70 -6.31
N GLY A 125 11.31 13.34 -6.11
CA GLY A 125 12.46 14.23 -6.33
C GLY A 125 12.57 15.45 -5.43
N ILE A 126 11.88 15.49 -4.29
CA ILE A 126 11.96 16.63 -3.35
C ILE A 126 13.41 16.94 -2.98
N GLN A 127 14.24 15.94 -2.72
CA GLN A 127 15.66 16.16 -2.43
C GLN A 127 16.41 16.80 -3.60
N GLU A 128 16.17 16.33 -4.83
CA GLU A 128 16.79 16.89 -6.03
C GLU A 128 16.36 18.35 -6.26
N ILE A 129 15.10 18.68 -6.00
CA ILE A 129 14.58 20.05 -6.06
C ILE A 129 15.26 20.94 -5.02
N VAL A 130 15.43 20.46 -3.78
CA VAL A 130 16.11 21.21 -2.71
C VAL A 130 17.58 21.44 -3.04
N ASP A 131 18.29 20.39 -3.45
CA ASP A 131 19.72 20.46 -3.79
C ASP A 131 19.98 21.41 -4.97
N THR A 132 19.13 21.35 -6.00
CA THR A 132 19.26 22.23 -7.17
C THR A 132 18.80 23.66 -6.91
N SER A 133 17.90 23.90 -5.95
CA SER A 133 17.46 25.24 -5.55
C SER A 133 18.61 26.09 -5.03
N GLU A 134 19.54 25.51 -4.26
CA GLU A 134 20.75 26.22 -3.81
C GLU A 134 21.61 26.69 -4.99
N ALA A 135 21.79 25.83 -5.99
CA ALA A 135 22.53 26.15 -7.20
C ALA A 135 21.85 27.28 -7.99
N ILE A 136 20.51 27.27 -8.09
CA ILE A 136 19.72 28.33 -8.73
C ILE A 136 19.88 29.66 -7.99
N ASN A 137 19.69 29.67 -6.67
CA ASN A 137 19.82 30.88 -5.85
C ASN A 137 21.24 31.47 -5.90
N SER A 138 22.24 30.59 -6.02
CA SER A 138 23.64 30.97 -6.21
C SER A 138 24.00 31.31 -7.67
N LYS A 139 23.05 31.26 -8.60
CA LYS A 139 23.23 31.47 -10.05
C LYS A 139 24.31 30.56 -10.69
N LYS A 140 24.41 29.31 -10.24
CA LYS A 140 25.40 28.31 -10.68
C LYS A 140 24.75 27.23 -11.56
N TYR A 141 24.62 27.49 -12.87
CA TYR A 141 24.06 26.50 -13.83
C TYR A 141 24.79 25.15 -13.80
N LYS A 142 26.13 25.15 -13.67
CA LYS A 142 26.94 23.92 -13.57
C LYS A 142 26.65 23.07 -12.32
N GLY A 143 25.96 23.63 -11.31
CA GLY A 143 25.51 22.89 -10.13
C GLY A 143 24.23 22.08 -10.36
N ILE A 144 23.58 22.24 -11.51
CA ILE A 144 22.38 21.48 -11.87
C ILE A 144 22.82 20.30 -12.73
N GLY A 145 22.70 19.09 -12.19
CA GLY A 145 23.06 17.85 -12.89
C GLY A 145 22.13 17.54 -14.07
N PRO A 146 22.59 16.73 -15.05
CA PRO A 146 21.78 16.38 -16.22
C PRO A 146 20.54 15.53 -15.90
N HIS A 147 20.50 14.94 -14.70
CA HIS A 147 19.39 14.10 -14.23
C HIS A 147 18.40 14.82 -13.33
N ALA A 148 18.57 16.13 -13.08
CA ALA A 148 17.70 16.89 -12.18
C ALA A 148 16.22 16.73 -12.55
N LEU A 149 15.91 16.79 -13.85
CA LEU A 149 14.55 16.59 -14.35
C LEU A 149 14.10 15.12 -14.23
N THR A 150 14.91 14.15 -14.66
CA THR A 150 14.54 12.73 -14.66
C THR A 150 14.45 12.13 -13.25
N ARG A 151 15.01 12.79 -12.24
CA ARG A 151 14.87 12.42 -10.83
C ARG A 151 13.72 13.11 -10.11
N SER A 152 13.00 14.02 -10.79
CA SER A 152 11.94 14.84 -10.20
C SER A 152 10.55 14.63 -10.82
N LEU A 153 10.47 14.00 -11.99
CA LEU A 153 9.20 13.72 -12.65
C LEU A 153 8.54 12.48 -12.05
N ALA A 154 7.32 12.64 -11.53
CA ALA A 154 6.56 11.59 -10.85
C ALA A 154 6.31 10.32 -11.70
N ASN A 155 6.35 10.41 -13.03
CA ASN A 155 6.17 9.26 -13.92
C ASN A 155 7.46 8.47 -14.21
N MET A 156 8.62 8.94 -13.74
CA MET A 156 9.91 8.31 -14.03
C MET A 156 10.06 6.89 -13.48
N PRO A 157 9.54 6.54 -12.27
CA PRO A 157 9.52 5.15 -11.82
C PRO A 157 8.81 4.21 -12.82
N ALA A 158 7.61 4.58 -13.28
CA ALA A 158 6.85 3.79 -14.26
C ALA A 158 7.59 3.68 -15.60
N GLY A 159 8.11 4.80 -16.12
CA GLY A 159 8.86 4.82 -17.37
C GLY A 159 10.15 3.99 -17.31
N ALA A 160 10.89 4.05 -16.20
CA ALA A 160 12.10 3.27 -16.00
C ALA A 160 11.81 1.76 -15.97
N ILE A 161 10.79 1.34 -15.22
CA ILE A 161 10.38 -0.07 -15.14
C ILE A 161 9.88 -0.56 -16.50
N SER A 162 9.00 0.20 -17.17
CA SER A 162 8.51 -0.14 -18.53
C SER A 162 9.66 -0.32 -19.52
N ARG A 163 10.63 0.59 -19.54
CA ARG A 163 11.81 0.50 -20.41
C ARG A 163 12.66 -0.74 -20.11
N LEU A 164 12.91 -1.04 -18.83
CA LEU A 164 13.72 -2.18 -18.40
C LEU A 164 13.07 -3.53 -18.74
N TRP A 165 11.74 -3.61 -18.67
CA TRP A 165 10.99 -4.86 -18.82
C TRP A 165 10.21 -4.96 -20.14
N GLN A 166 10.39 -3.99 -21.04
CA GLN A 166 9.74 -3.88 -22.35
C GLN A 166 8.20 -3.98 -22.27
N LEU A 167 7.60 -3.31 -21.28
CA LEU A 167 6.16 -3.24 -21.10
C LEU A 167 5.58 -2.15 -22.02
N ARG A 168 4.98 -2.56 -23.14
CA ARG A 168 4.52 -1.66 -24.23
C ARG A 168 3.02 -1.40 -24.27
N GLY A 169 2.28 -1.88 -23.26
CA GLY A 169 0.89 -1.51 -23.03
C GLY A 169 0.74 -0.13 -22.37
N PRO A 170 -0.38 0.13 -21.67
CA PRO A 170 -0.57 1.37 -20.91
C PRO A 170 0.61 1.66 -19.99
N CYS A 171 1.11 2.90 -19.98
CA CYS A 171 2.20 3.32 -19.11
C CYS A 171 1.77 4.59 -18.36
N MET A 172 1.41 4.43 -17.09
CA MET A 172 0.80 5.48 -16.28
C MET A 172 1.47 5.61 -14.91
N ALA A 173 1.35 6.80 -14.34
CA ALA A 173 1.75 7.09 -12.97
C ALA A 173 0.67 7.94 -12.31
N GLY A 174 -0.01 7.37 -11.32
CA GLY A 174 -1.00 8.08 -10.53
C GLY A 174 -0.35 8.85 -9.39
N ASN A 175 -1.02 9.91 -8.94
CA ASN A 175 -0.70 10.60 -7.70
C ASN A 175 -2.00 10.98 -6.99
N THR A 176 -2.27 10.30 -5.89
CA THR A 176 -3.39 10.55 -4.98
C THR A 176 -2.91 10.50 -3.53
N ALA A 177 -1.76 11.14 -3.27
CA ALA A 177 -1.09 11.14 -1.97
C ALA A 177 -0.94 9.71 -1.42
N CYS A 178 -1.41 9.43 -0.20
CA CYS A 178 -1.28 8.14 0.46
C CYS A 178 -2.06 7.00 -0.24
N ALA A 179 -3.08 7.33 -1.03
CA ALA A 179 -3.87 6.36 -1.80
C ALA A 179 -3.19 5.91 -3.12
N THR A 180 -2.07 6.54 -3.50
CA THR A 180 -1.42 6.37 -4.81
C THR A 180 -1.15 4.92 -5.20
N GLY A 181 -0.50 4.14 -4.35
CA GLY A 181 -0.18 2.75 -4.65
C GLY A 181 -1.42 1.86 -4.81
N LEU A 182 -2.45 2.07 -3.97
CA LEU A 182 -3.70 1.32 -4.04
C LEU A 182 -4.48 1.69 -5.31
N HIS A 183 -4.60 2.99 -5.61
CA HIS A 183 -5.25 3.44 -6.85
C HIS A 183 -4.54 2.94 -8.10
N SER A 184 -3.21 2.91 -8.09
CA SER A 184 -2.44 2.34 -9.20
C SER A 184 -2.77 0.86 -9.45
N ILE A 185 -2.93 0.07 -8.38
CA ILE A 185 -3.35 -1.34 -8.47
C ILE A 185 -4.81 -1.45 -8.93
N GLY A 186 -5.71 -0.64 -8.37
CA GLY A 186 -7.12 -0.63 -8.74
C GLY A 186 -7.38 -0.21 -10.19
N ASP A 187 -6.64 0.79 -10.70
CA ASP A 187 -6.73 1.23 -12.10
C ASP A 187 -6.14 0.18 -13.04
N ALA A 188 -5.03 -0.46 -12.68
CA ALA A 188 -4.49 -1.60 -13.40
C ALA A 188 -5.48 -2.78 -13.46
N TYR A 189 -6.18 -3.06 -12.35
CA TYR A 189 -7.29 -4.02 -12.29
C TYR A 189 -8.39 -3.65 -13.29
N ARG A 190 -8.83 -2.38 -13.35
CA ARG A 190 -9.82 -1.91 -14.33
C ARG A 190 -9.34 -2.06 -15.77
N MET A 191 -8.11 -1.65 -16.09
CA MET A 191 -7.54 -1.78 -17.44
C MET A 191 -7.59 -3.23 -17.93
N ILE A 192 -7.29 -4.20 -17.05
CA ILE A 192 -7.44 -5.61 -17.38
C ILE A 192 -8.92 -6.00 -17.47
N GLN A 193 -9.80 -5.58 -16.57
CA GLN A 193 -11.23 -5.90 -16.72
C GLN A 193 -11.84 -5.41 -18.04
N TYR A 194 -11.44 -4.23 -18.51
CA TYR A 194 -12.02 -3.55 -19.67
C TYR A 194 -11.36 -3.88 -21.01
N GLY A 195 -10.30 -4.70 -21.05
CA GLY A 195 -9.70 -5.11 -22.33
C GLY A 195 -8.44 -4.34 -22.74
N GLU A 196 -8.03 -3.32 -21.99
CA GLU A 196 -6.91 -2.43 -22.35
C GLU A 196 -5.54 -3.11 -22.25
N ALA A 197 -5.39 -4.02 -21.29
CA ALA A 197 -4.17 -4.80 -21.07
C ALA A 197 -4.52 -6.23 -20.63
N ASP A 198 -3.62 -7.18 -20.83
CA ASP A 198 -3.74 -8.55 -20.30
C ASP A 198 -2.80 -8.78 -19.10
N LEU A 199 -1.78 -7.94 -18.95
CA LEU A 199 -0.90 -7.89 -17.79
C LEU A 199 -0.61 -6.45 -17.42
N MET A 200 -0.60 -6.17 -16.12
CA MET A 200 -0.22 -4.86 -15.59
C MET A 200 0.74 -5.04 -14.42
N VAL A 201 1.87 -4.35 -14.51
CA VAL A 201 2.75 -4.12 -13.36
C VAL A 201 2.19 -2.92 -12.61
N ALA A 202 1.81 -3.09 -11.34
CA ALA A 202 1.16 -2.03 -10.59
C ALA A 202 1.68 -1.87 -9.17
N GLY A 203 1.72 -0.65 -8.68
CA GLY A 203 2.19 -0.39 -7.32
C GLY A 203 2.57 1.07 -7.09
N GLY A 204 3.51 1.28 -6.17
CA GLY A 204 4.06 2.60 -5.92
C GLY A 204 5.36 2.58 -5.14
N CYS A 205 6.05 3.70 -5.15
CA CYS A 205 7.27 3.94 -4.38
C CYS A 205 7.24 5.31 -3.70
N GLU A 206 8.07 5.45 -2.68
CA GLU A 206 8.32 6.72 -2.00
C GLU A 206 9.71 6.68 -1.35
N ALA A 207 10.43 7.80 -1.37
CA ALA A 207 11.71 7.95 -0.67
C ALA A 207 11.92 9.39 -0.21
N THR A 208 10.95 9.91 0.55
CA THR A 208 10.88 11.33 0.92
C THR A 208 11.31 11.61 2.35
N VAL A 209 12.03 10.69 3.01
CA VAL A 209 12.61 10.95 4.33
C VAL A 209 13.77 11.92 4.16
N ASN A 210 13.46 13.22 4.16
CA ASN A 210 14.41 14.33 4.09
C ASN A 210 13.97 15.48 5.03
N PRO A 211 14.89 16.39 5.41
CA PRO A 211 14.58 17.45 6.38
C PRO A 211 13.39 18.33 5.97
N TRP A 212 13.24 18.63 4.67
CA TRP A 212 12.14 19.47 4.18
C TRP A 212 10.78 18.79 4.39
N ALA A 213 10.65 17.52 4.02
CA ALA A 213 9.41 16.77 4.16
C ALA A 213 9.06 16.56 5.64
N ILE A 214 10.02 16.15 6.47
CA ILE A 214 9.79 16.00 7.92
C ILE A 214 9.37 17.33 8.55
N ALA A 215 9.99 18.45 8.16
CA ALA A 215 9.56 19.77 8.60
C ALA A 215 8.12 20.08 8.16
N ALA A 216 7.79 19.91 6.88
CA ALA A 216 6.47 20.23 6.32
C ALA A 216 5.35 19.42 7.01
N PHE A 217 5.52 18.11 7.18
CA PHE A 217 4.54 17.27 7.87
C PHE A 217 4.48 17.54 9.38
N SER A 218 5.60 17.92 10.01
CA SER A 218 5.60 18.37 11.41
C SER A 218 4.80 19.67 11.59
N ARG A 219 4.88 20.60 10.63
CA ARG A 219 4.16 21.89 10.69
C ARG A 219 2.65 21.73 10.69
N ILE A 220 2.13 20.72 10.00
CA ILE A 220 0.70 20.37 10.00
C ILE A 220 0.33 19.37 11.10
N ARG A 221 1.27 19.03 11.99
CA ARG A 221 1.10 18.09 13.12
C ARG A 221 0.65 16.70 12.68
N ALA A 222 1.14 16.22 11.53
CA ALA A 222 0.81 14.90 11.03
C ALA A 222 1.77 13.81 11.55
N LEU A 223 2.99 14.19 11.96
CA LEU A 223 4.01 13.26 12.44
C LEU A 223 3.93 13.06 13.95
N THR A 224 4.27 11.86 14.39
CA THR A 224 4.56 11.57 15.80
C THR A 224 5.74 12.40 16.28
N THR A 225 5.68 12.88 17.52
CA THR A 225 6.76 13.67 18.16
C THR A 225 7.09 13.21 19.57
N ARG A 226 6.20 12.43 20.20
CA ARG A 226 6.37 11.97 21.58
C ARG A 226 7.35 10.81 21.74
N PHE A 227 7.60 10.05 20.67
CA PHE A 227 8.37 8.80 20.71
C PHE A 227 9.77 8.92 20.09
N ASN A 228 10.35 10.13 20.09
CA ASN A 228 11.70 10.36 19.58
C ASN A 228 12.77 9.51 20.31
N GLU A 229 12.60 9.30 21.61
CA GLU A 229 13.54 8.50 22.42
C GLU A 229 13.22 6.99 22.40
N THR A 230 12.09 6.60 21.80
CA THR A 230 11.64 5.20 21.66
C THR A 230 11.12 4.94 20.24
N PRO A 231 11.97 5.05 19.19
CA PRO A 231 11.52 5.07 17.80
C PRO A 231 10.70 3.85 17.38
N VAL A 232 11.06 2.67 17.89
CA VAL A 232 10.36 1.41 17.59
C VAL A 232 8.91 1.40 18.06
N GLU A 233 8.54 2.28 19.00
CA GLU A 233 7.18 2.44 19.52
C GLU A 233 6.38 3.56 18.85
N ALA A 234 7.01 4.35 17.97
CA ALA A 234 6.45 5.61 17.51
C ALA A 234 5.20 5.45 16.64
N SER A 235 5.18 4.41 15.79
CA SER A 235 3.99 4.06 15.02
C SER A 235 3.16 3.02 15.79
N ARG A 236 1.97 3.43 16.23
CA ARG A 236 1.05 2.61 17.03
C ARG A 236 -0.41 2.80 16.61
N PRO A 237 -0.81 2.29 15.43
CA PRO A 237 -2.17 2.39 14.96
C PRO A 237 -3.17 1.88 15.99
N PHE A 238 -4.28 2.60 16.17
CA PHE A 238 -5.36 2.32 17.12
C PHE A 238 -5.00 2.35 18.61
N ASP A 239 -3.76 2.65 18.98
CA ASP A 239 -3.37 2.74 20.39
C ASP A 239 -3.81 4.10 20.98
N ALA A 240 -4.20 4.10 22.25
CA ALA A 240 -4.66 5.28 22.97
C ALA A 240 -3.59 6.38 23.07
N LEU A 241 -2.30 6.03 22.96
CA LEU A 241 -1.19 6.97 23.04
C LEU A 241 -0.71 7.50 21.67
N ARG A 242 -1.34 7.09 20.57
CA ARG A 242 -1.00 7.55 19.22
C ARG A 242 -1.07 9.08 19.09
N ASP A 243 -0.13 9.68 18.37
CA ASP A 243 0.00 11.15 18.25
C ASP A 243 0.34 11.63 16.84
N GLY A 244 0.44 10.73 15.86
CA GLY A 244 0.81 11.03 14.49
C GLY A 244 1.51 9.85 13.83
N PHE A 245 1.73 9.92 12.52
CA PHE A 245 2.38 8.83 11.80
C PHE A 245 3.92 8.93 11.86
N ALA A 246 4.61 7.79 11.79
CA ALA A 246 6.05 7.75 11.54
C ALA A 246 6.29 7.63 10.03
N MET A 247 6.93 8.62 9.42
CA MET A 247 7.21 8.63 7.98
C MET A 247 8.18 7.50 7.63
N SER A 248 8.00 6.86 6.49
CA SER A 248 8.85 5.78 6.02
C SER A 248 9.04 5.83 4.50
N GLU A 249 9.99 5.06 4.00
CA GLU A 249 10.31 4.94 2.58
C GLU A 249 10.30 3.48 2.11
N GLY A 250 10.14 3.30 0.80
CA GLY A 250 10.15 1.98 0.19
C GLY A 250 9.36 1.92 -1.12
N ALA A 251 9.06 0.71 -1.54
CA ALA A 251 8.25 0.43 -2.72
C ALA A 251 7.55 -0.91 -2.59
N ALA A 252 6.44 -1.06 -3.31
CA ALA A 252 5.78 -2.33 -3.46
C ALA A 252 5.20 -2.46 -4.87
N CYS A 253 5.21 -3.68 -5.38
CA CYS A 253 4.81 -4.01 -6.73
C CYS A 253 3.97 -5.29 -6.74
N MET A 254 2.92 -5.31 -7.58
CA MET A 254 2.13 -6.48 -7.91
C MET A 254 2.12 -6.66 -9.44
N VAL A 255 2.22 -7.90 -9.89
CA VAL A 255 1.94 -8.27 -11.28
C VAL A 255 0.52 -8.81 -11.34
N LEU A 256 -0.35 -8.09 -12.06
CA LEU A 256 -1.74 -8.45 -12.29
C LEU A 256 -1.88 -9.06 -13.68
N GLN A 257 -2.66 -10.12 -13.81
CA GLN A 257 -2.85 -10.82 -15.08
C GLN A 257 -4.32 -11.22 -15.29
N VAL A 258 -4.76 -11.20 -16.54
CA VAL A 258 -6.06 -11.77 -16.93
C VAL A 258 -6.11 -13.28 -16.66
N TRP A 259 -7.25 -13.78 -16.17
CA TRP A 259 -7.49 -15.21 -15.98
C TRP A 259 -8.73 -15.71 -16.73
N PRO A 260 -8.64 -16.85 -17.45
CA PRO A 260 -7.41 -17.56 -17.80
C PRO A 260 -6.50 -16.72 -18.72
N PRO A 261 -5.18 -16.99 -18.79
CA PRO A 261 -4.29 -16.28 -19.70
C PRO A 261 -4.74 -16.40 -21.15
N THR A 262 -4.60 -15.32 -21.92
CA THR A 262 -4.81 -15.37 -23.38
C THR A 262 -3.69 -16.19 -24.04
N ALA A 263 -3.97 -16.73 -25.24
CA ALA A 263 -2.97 -17.50 -26.00
C ALA A 263 -1.68 -16.68 -26.25
N ASP A 264 -1.85 -15.39 -26.59
CA ASP A 264 -0.72 -14.48 -26.80
C ASP A 264 0.09 -14.32 -25.51
N MET A 265 -0.58 -14.05 -24.38
CA MET A 265 0.08 -13.88 -23.08
C MET A 265 0.85 -15.13 -22.61
N ALA A 266 0.32 -16.32 -22.89
CA ALA A 266 0.95 -17.57 -22.46
C ALA A 266 2.37 -17.75 -23.03
N SER A 267 2.69 -17.11 -24.16
CA SER A 267 4.03 -17.16 -24.76
C SER A 267 5.06 -16.25 -24.07
N HIS A 268 4.63 -15.21 -23.37
CA HIS A 268 5.48 -14.20 -22.70
C HIS A 268 5.76 -14.52 -21.23
N PHE A 269 5.18 -15.60 -20.73
CA PHE A 269 5.17 -15.91 -19.32
C PHE A 269 5.42 -17.40 -19.08
N GLN A 270 6.09 -17.73 -17.99
CA GLN A 270 6.22 -19.10 -17.52
C GLN A 270 5.93 -19.10 -16.02
N PRO A 271 4.69 -19.46 -15.62
CA PRO A 271 4.32 -19.45 -14.23
C PRO A 271 5.21 -20.42 -13.46
N ASN A 272 5.77 -19.96 -12.36
CA ASN A 272 6.50 -20.82 -11.42
C ASN A 272 5.57 -21.40 -10.34
N SER A 273 4.37 -20.83 -10.18
CA SER A 273 3.38 -21.22 -9.17
C SER A 273 1.97 -20.84 -9.63
N PRO A 274 0.91 -21.35 -8.99
CA PRO A 274 -0.43 -20.84 -9.16
C PRO A 274 -0.51 -19.34 -8.80
N PRO A 275 -1.56 -18.62 -9.24
CA PRO A 275 -1.78 -17.27 -8.79
C PRO A 275 -1.89 -17.18 -7.26
N ILE A 276 -1.38 -16.07 -6.72
CA ILE A 276 -1.25 -15.84 -5.28
C ILE A 276 -2.62 -15.49 -4.67
N ALA A 277 -3.38 -14.65 -5.36
CA ALA A 277 -4.69 -14.15 -4.96
C ALA A 277 -5.45 -13.60 -6.19
N GLU A 278 -6.69 -13.20 -5.99
CA GLU A 278 -7.56 -12.58 -7.00
C GLU A 278 -8.04 -11.21 -6.50
N ILE A 279 -7.97 -10.17 -7.34
CA ILE A 279 -8.65 -8.90 -7.04
C ILE A 279 -10.06 -9.03 -7.57
N ILE A 280 -11.05 -8.97 -6.66
CA ILE A 280 -12.45 -9.18 -7.01
C ILE A 280 -13.27 -7.89 -6.99
N GLY A 281 -12.82 -6.84 -6.33
CA GLY A 281 -13.49 -5.53 -6.36
C GLY A 281 -12.59 -4.35 -6.06
N PHE A 282 -12.97 -3.19 -6.56
CA PHE A 282 -12.28 -1.92 -6.35
C PHE A 282 -13.27 -0.75 -6.22
N GLY A 283 -13.20 -0.03 -5.09
CA GLY A 283 -14.03 1.13 -4.80
C GLY A 283 -13.19 2.38 -4.56
N ARG A 284 -13.75 3.53 -4.94
CA ARG A 284 -13.15 4.85 -4.74
C ARG A 284 -14.21 5.85 -4.29
N SER A 285 -13.78 6.86 -3.54
CA SER A 285 -14.61 8.00 -3.20
C SER A 285 -13.74 9.24 -2.96
N ALA A 286 -14.38 10.38 -2.73
CA ALA A 286 -13.74 11.57 -2.22
C ALA A 286 -14.53 12.14 -1.04
N ASP A 287 -13.83 12.63 -0.01
CA ASP A 287 -14.42 13.28 1.15
C ASP A 287 -15.05 14.63 0.79
N ALA A 288 -14.41 15.39 -0.10
CA ALA A 288 -14.79 16.77 -0.45
C ALA A 288 -14.94 17.69 0.78
N HIS A 289 -14.10 17.47 1.80
CA HIS A 289 -14.20 18.14 3.10
C HIS A 289 -13.03 19.10 3.39
N ASN A 290 -11.81 18.57 3.51
CA ASN A 290 -10.61 19.33 3.86
C ASN A 290 -9.38 18.75 3.14
N LEU A 291 -8.34 19.58 2.93
CA LEU A 291 -7.12 19.15 2.24
C LEU A 291 -6.24 18.21 3.09
N VAL A 292 -6.34 18.28 4.41
CA VAL A 292 -5.48 17.53 5.35
C VAL A 292 -6.31 16.66 6.29
N ALA A 293 -7.34 17.24 6.92
CA ALA A 293 -8.19 16.50 7.84
C ALA A 293 -9.15 15.58 7.08
N PRO A 294 -9.36 14.34 7.54
CA PRO A 294 -10.39 13.46 6.98
C PRO A 294 -11.80 14.02 7.25
N ASP A 295 -12.79 13.55 6.47
CA ASP A 295 -14.20 13.79 6.79
C ASP A 295 -14.53 13.34 8.24
N PRO A 296 -15.13 14.21 9.08
CA PRO A 296 -15.34 13.93 10.51
C PRO A 296 -16.22 12.72 10.82
N ILE A 297 -17.05 12.26 9.88
CA ILE A 297 -17.91 11.08 10.05
C ILE A 297 -17.45 9.88 9.20
N GLY A 298 -16.33 10.02 8.49
CA GLY A 298 -15.74 8.99 7.65
C GLY A 298 -16.61 8.57 6.47
N ASP A 299 -17.45 9.47 5.93
CA ASP A 299 -18.38 9.13 4.86
C ASP A 299 -17.66 8.65 3.59
N GLY A 300 -16.59 9.32 3.19
CA GLY A 300 -15.78 8.90 2.05
C GLY A 300 -15.20 7.51 2.22
N ALA A 301 -14.58 7.23 3.38
CA ALA A 301 -14.05 5.90 3.71
C ALA A 301 -15.15 4.81 3.65
N LEU A 302 -16.34 5.08 4.19
CA LEU A 302 -17.47 4.16 4.10
C LEU A 302 -17.89 3.90 2.65
N ARG A 303 -18.06 4.96 1.85
CA ARG A 303 -18.47 4.85 0.44
C ARG A 303 -17.44 4.11 -0.41
N SER A 304 -16.14 4.27 -0.16
CA SER A 304 -15.12 3.51 -0.90
C SER A 304 -15.18 2.01 -0.58
N MET A 305 -15.37 1.65 0.70
CA MET A 305 -15.55 0.25 1.11
C MET A 305 -16.83 -0.37 0.51
N GLN A 306 -17.97 0.34 0.59
CA GLN A 306 -19.23 -0.11 0.00
C GLN A 306 -19.13 -0.29 -1.52
N ALA A 307 -18.51 0.67 -2.24
CA ALA A 307 -18.31 0.55 -3.68
C ALA A 307 -17.42 -0.65 -4.04
N ALA A 308 -16.39 -0.94 -3.24
CA ALA A 308 -15.50 -2.08 -3.46
C ALA A 308 -16.22 -3.42 -3.26
N LEU A 309 -17.04 -3.53 -2.20
CA LEU A 309 -17.87 -4.70 -1.92
C LEU A 309 -18.95 -4.92 -3.00
N GLN A 310 -19.60 -3.85 -3.44
CA GLN A 310 -20.58 -3.89 -4.53
C GLN A 310 -19.93 -4.37 -5.84
N ASP A 311 -18.74 -3.85 -6.17
CA ASP A 311 -18.01 -4.28 -7.35
C ASP A 311 -17.55 -5.75 -7.26
N ALA A 312 -17.21 -6.21 -6.06
CA ALA A 312 -16.90 -7.60 -5.74
C ALA A 312 -18.12 -8.53 -5.73
N GLN A 313 -19.34 -7.99 -5.82
CA GLN A 313 -20.60 -8.74 -5.73
C GLN A 313 -20.68 -9.57 -4.44
N LEU A 314 -20.24 -8.98 -3.32
CA LEU A 314 -20.34 -9.58 -1.99
C LEU A 314 -21.54 -9.01 -1.26
N ASP A 315 -22.62 -9.80 -1.18
CA ASP A 315 -23.88 -9.38 -0.57
C ASP A 315 -23.88 -9.53 0.96
N SER A 316 -22.93 -10.29 1.53
CA SER A 316 -22.81 -10.50 2.98
C SER A 316 -21.39 -10.26 3.51
N LEU A 317 -21.30 -9.48 4.58
CA LEU A 317 -20.04 -9.26 5.30
C LEU A 317 -19.54 -10.51 6.06
N ASP A 318 -20.33 -11.59 6.13
CA ASP A 318 -19.86 -12.88 6.66
C ASP A 318 -18.83 -13.54 5.73
N GLN A 319 -18.74 -13.05 4.49
CA GLN A 319 -17.69 -13.44 3.56
C GLN A 319 -16.36 -12.72 3.86
N ILE A 320 -16.34 -11.66 4.67
CA ILE A 320 -15.11 -10.90 4.98
C ILE A 320 -14.41 -11.48 6.21
N ASP A 321 -13.11 -11.73 6.06
CA ASP A 321 -12.25 -12.31 7.08
C ASP A 321 -11.28 -11.29 7.69
N HIS A 322 -10.85 -10.30 6.90
CA HIS A 322 -9.79 -9.38 7.27
C HIS A 322 -9.98 -8.00 6.65
N ILE A 323 -9.67 -6.94 7.40
CA ILE A 323 -9.58 -5.57 6.91
C ILE A 323 -8.21 -5.03 7.30
N ASN A 324 -7.36 -4.84 6.29
CA ASN A 324 -6.10 -4.11 6.41
C ASN A 324 -6.36 -2.61 6.24
N CYS A 325 -6.36 -1.91 7.36
CA CYS A 325 -6.76 -0.52 7.48
C CYS A 325 -5.67 0.46 7.03
N HIS A 326 -6.11 1.66 6.67
CA HIS A 326 -5.22 2.77 6.42
C HIS A 326 -4.57 3.30 7.70
N ALA A 327 -5.18 3.15 8.87
CA ALA A 327 -4.80 3.69 10.17
C ALA A 327 -3.31 3.98 10.32
N THR A 328 -3.02 5.27 10.44
CA THR A 328 -1.68 5.86 10.36
C THR A 328 -1.10 6.17 11.73
N SER A 329 -1.76 5.77 12.82
CA SER A 329 -1.42 6.20 14.19
C SER A 329 -1.76 7.68 14.43
N THR A 330 -2.77 8.20 13.73
CA THR A 330 -3.27 9.57 13.98
C THR A 330 -4.52 9.52 14.86
N PRO A 331 -4.69 10.44 15.82
CA PRO A 331 -5.86 10.44 16.70
C PRO A 331 -7.20 10.45 15.95
N LEU A 332 -7.36 11.41 15.02
CA LEU A 332 -8.59 11.56 14.25
C LEU A 332 -8.76 10.44 13.19
N GLY A 333 -7.73 10.21 12.38
CA GLY A 333 -7.82 9.28 11.24
C GLY A 333 -8.15 7.85 11.65
N ASP A 334 -7.45 7.32 12.65
CA ASP A 334 -7.67 5.95 13.12
C ASP A 334 -9.08 5.76 13.70
N THR A 335 -9.58 6.74 14.48
CA THR A 335 -10.93 6.67 15.06
C THR A 335 -12.01 6.80 13.99
N ILE A 336 -11.82 7.69 13.01
CA ILE A 336 -12.76 7.89 11.90
C ILE A 336 -12.84 6.64 11.02
N GLU A 337 -11.71 6.01 10.71
CA GLU A 337 -11.72 4.76 9.93
C GLU A 337 -12.43 3.63 10.69
N LEU A 338 -12.16 3.44 11.99
CA LEU A 338 -12.88 2.45 12.79
C LEU A 338 -14.38 2.76 12.87
N ALA A 339 -14.78 4.02 12.99
CA ALA A 339 -16.18 4.42 12.99
C ALA A 339 -16.86 4.14 11.63
N ALA A 340 -16.15 4.37 10.51
CA ALA A 340 -16.63 3.99 9.18
C ALA A 340 -16.81 2.46 9.07
N ILE A 341 -15.91 1.66 9.65
CA ILE A 341 -16.05 0.20 9.72
C ILE A 341 -17.24 -0.20 10.60
N CYS A 342 -17.46 0.45 11.74
CA CYS A 342 -18.66 0.21 12.58
C CYS A 342 -19.94 0.42 11.77
N ARG A 343 -20.05 1.53 11.04
CA ARG A 343 -21.19 1.84 10.16
C ARG A 343 -21.33 0.83 9.03
N LEU A 344 -20.22 0.40 8.42
CA LEU A 344 -20.23 -0.64 7.39
C LEU A 344 -20.83 -1.93 7.95
N LEU A 345 -20.40 -2.36 9.13
CA LEU A 345 -20.88 -3.57 9.79
C LEU A 345 -22.37 -3.52 10.14
N ALA A 346 -22.87 -2.37 10.56
CA ALA A 346 -24.30 -2.16 10.83
C ALA A 346 -25.15 -2.15 9.54
N SER A 347 -24.62 -1.59 8.45
CA SER A 347 -25.36 -1.44 7.19
C SER A 347 -25.65 -2.75 6.44
N HIS A 348 -25.01 -3.85 6.82
CA HIS A 348 -25.22 -5.17 6.20
C HIS A 348 -25.82 -6.11 7.25
N ASN A 349 -27.00 -6.67 6.96
CA ASN A 349 -27.75 -7.65 7.77
C ASN A 349 -26.97 -8.97 8.00
N ALA A 350 -25.83 -8.87 8.66
CA ALA A 350 -25.00 -10.02 8.97
C ALA A 350 -25.56 -10.75 10.19
N SER A 351 -25.48 -12.07 10.16
CA SER A 351 -25.83 -12.89 11.32
C SER A 351 -25.02 -12.42 12.54
N HIS A 352 -25.68 -12.20 13.68
CA HIS A 352 -24.98 -11.96 14.94
C HIS A 352 -24.13 -13.16 15.37
N ASP A 353 -24.47 -14.36 14.89
CA ASP A 353 -23.70 -15.58 15.09
C ASP A 353 -22.79 -15.82 13.88
N ARG A 354 -21.58 -15.23 13.88
CA ARG A 354 -20.49 -15.64 12.98
C ARG A 354 -19.43 -16.44 13.75
N PRO A 355 -18.92 -17.56 13.20
CA PRO A 355 -18.01 -18.45 13.94
C PRO A 355 -16.60 -17.88 14.14
N ASN A 356 -16.15 -16.96 13.27
CA ASN A 356 -14.80 -16.37 13.34
C ASN A 356 -14.90 -14.85 13.24
N PRO A 357 -14.27 -14.02 14.09
CA PRO A 357 -14.32 -12.56 13.96
C PRO A 357 -13.64 -12.05 12.68
N ILE A 358 -13.99 -10.85 12.23
CA ILE A 358 -13.23 -10.08 11.23
C ILE A 358 -11.97 -9.56 11.89
N ILE A 359 -10.82 -9.92 11.35
CA ILE A 359 -9.55 -9.39 11.84
C ILE A 359 -9.37 -7.98 11.29
N VAL A 360 -9.05 -7.02 12.16
CA VAL A 360 -8.76 -5.64 11.77
C VAL A 360 -7.35 -5.29 12.21
N ASN A 361 -6.50 -4.90 11.27
CA ASN A 361 -5.15 -4.45 11.59
C ASN A 361 -4.66 -3.31 10.68
N SER A 362 -3.53 -2.72 11.06
CA SER A 362 -2.69 -1.88 10.20
C SER A 362 -1.24 -2.33 10.32
N ILE A 363 -0.58 -2.56 9.18
CA ILE A 363 0.84 -2.91 9.17
C ILE A 363 1.76 -1.69 9.34
N LYS A 364 1.22 -0.47 9.39
CA LYS A 364 2.01 0.76 9.55
C LYS A 364 2.73 0.83 10.90
N GLY A 365 2.30 0.08 11.91
CA GLY A 365 3.06 -0.10 13.15
C GLY A 365 4.40 -0.82 12.94
N HIS A 366 4.50 -1.68 11.93
CA HIS A 366 5.73 -2.36 11.56
C HIS A 366 6.56 -1.53 10.57
N THR A 367 5.93 -1.04 9.50
CA THR A 367 6.64 -0.44 8.36
C THR A 367 6.81 1.07 8.45
N GLY A 368 6.04 1.74 9.31
CA GLY A 368 5.75 3.16 9.17
C GLY A 368 4.83 3.46 8.00
N HIS A 369 4.63 4.74 7.74
CA HIS A 369 3.82 5.22 6.63
C HIS A 369 4.67 5.55 5.41
N LEU A 370 4.62 4.67 4.39
CA LEU A 370 5.34 4.82 3.13
C LEU A 370 4.64 5.76 2.12
N LEU A 371 3.75 6.63 2.59
CA LEU A 371 3.06 7.64 1.79
C LEU A 371 2.51 7.07 0.47
N GLY A 372 3.01 7.49 -0.70
CA GLY A 372 2.57 7.01 -2.00
C GLY A 372 2.71 5.50 -2.23
N ALA A 373 3.63 4.83 -1.52
CA ALA A 373 3.81 3.38 -1.58
C ALA A 373 2.94 2.61 -0.57
N ALA A 374 2.29 3.30 0.39
CA ALA A 374 1.58 2.66 1.50
C ALA A 374 0.48 1.71 1.02
N GLY A 375 -0.43 2.21 0.17
CA GLY A 375 -1.50 1.38 -0.38
C GLY A 375 -1.01 0.18 -1.20
N ALA A 376 0.19 0.28 -1.81
CA ALA A 376 0.77 -0.84 -2.56
C ALA A 376 1.34 -1.92 -1.63
N ILE A 377 2.12 -1.54 -0.61
CA ILE A 377 2.69 -2.52 0.34
C ILE A 377 1.59 -3.19 1.17
N GLU A 378 0.53 -2.46 1.48
CA GLU A 378 -0.68 -2.96 2.14
C GLU A 378 -1.46 -3.94 1.26
N SER A 379 -1.55 -3.69 -0.05
CA SER A 379 -2.15 -4.64 -1.00
C SER A 379 -1.33 -5.91 -1.15
N VAL A 380 0.01 -5.81 -1.19
CA VAL A 380 0.92 -6.96 -1.17
C VAL A 380 0.71 -7.79 0.10
N TYR A 381 0.72 -7.15 1.27
CA TYR A 381 0.45 -7.83 2.55
C TYR A 381 -0.92 -8.52 2.55
N THR A 382 -1.96 -7.84 2.06
CA THR A 382 -3.33 -8.38 2.04
C THR A 382 -3.44 -9.62 1.15
N ALA A 383 -2.78 -9.60 -0.02
CA ALA A 383 -2.67 -10.78 -0.89
C ALA A 383 -1.93 -11.95 -0.19
N LEU A 384 -0.84 -11.67 0.53
CA LEU A 384 -0.14 -12.68 1.32
C LEU A 384 -0.99 -13.21 2.48
N ALA A 385 -1.78 -12.35 3.13
CA ALA A 385 -2.62 -12.73 4.25
C ALA A 385 -3.70 -13.73 3.85
N VAL A 386 -4.42 -13.47 2.75
CA VAL A 386 -5.41 -14.41 2.21
C VAL A 386 -4.76 -15.67 1.63
N ASN A 387 -3.55 -15.56 1.07
CA ASN A 387 -2.82 -16.71 0.53
C ASN A 387 -2.31 -17.63 1.64
N ARG A 388 -1.68 -17.06 2.68
CA ARG A 388 -1.01 -17.77 3.78
C ARG A 388 -1.90 -18.02 5.00
N ASN A 389 -3.18 -17.64 4.93
CA ASN A 389 -4.17 -17.83 5.99
C ASN A 389 -3.80 -17.17 7.33
N ILE A 390 -3.11 -16.03 7.29
CA ILE A 390 -2.60 -15.36 8.49
C ILE A 390 -2.78 -13.85 8.33
N ALA A 391 -3.38 -13.20 9.33
CA ALA A 391 -3.26 -11.76 9.54
C ALA A 391 -2.26 -11.48 10.67
N VAL A 392 -1.50 -10.39 10.55
CA VAL A 392 -0.46 -10.02 11.52
C VAL A 392 -1.00 -9.06 12.56
N SER A 393 -0.26 -8.91 13.65
CA SER A 393 -0.65 -8.03 14.76
C SER A 393 -0.77 -6.55 14.39
N ASN A 394 -1.42 -5.77 15.24
CA ASN A 394 -1.18 -4.33 15.32
C ASN A 394 0.04 -4.09 16.20
N CYS A 395 1.20 -3.85 15.57
CA CYS A 395 2.43 -3.53 16.32
C CYS A 395 2.19 -2.28 17.18
N ASN A 396 2.70 -2.30 18.42
CA ASN A 396 2.56 -1.26 19.43
C ASN A 396 1.12 -0.94 19.91
N LEU A 397 0.13 -1.78 19.56
CA LEU A 397 -1.21 -1.73 20.15
C LEU A 397 -1.22 -2.39 21.53
N HIS A 398 -1.16 -1.57 22.59
CA HIS A 398 -1.24 -2.01 23.98
C HIS A 398 -2.63 -1.72 24.57
N SER A 399 -3.12 -0.49 24.34
CA SER A 399 -4.42 -0.01 24.81
C SER A 399 -5.23 0.51 23.62
N PRO A 400 -6.23 -0.24 23.13
CA PRO A 400 -7.03 0.19 21.98
C PRO A 400 -7.81 1.49 22.23
N ILE A 401 -8.23 2.13 21.14
CA ILE A 401 -9.24 3.20 21.12
C ILE A 401 -10.43 2.77 21.98
N SER A 402 -10.85 3.67 22.88
CA SER A 402 -11.98 3.43 23.77
C SER A 402 -13.32 3.48 23.04
N ALA A 403 -14.31 2.72 23.52
CA ALA A 403 -15.68 2.78 23.03
C ALA A 403 -16.23 4.21 23.01
N SER A 404 -15.99 5.00 24.07
CA SER A 404 -16.45 6.40 24.15
C SER A 404 -15.80 7.33 23.11
N GLU A 405 -14.62 6.99 22.60
CA GLU A 405 -13.99 7.71 21.50
C GLU A 405 -14.67 7.39 20.16
N LEU A 406 -15.01 6.14 19.91
CA LEU A 406 -15.79 5.73 18.74
C LEU A 406 -17.21 6.31 18.78
N GLU A 407 -17.89 6.24 19.94
CA GLU A 407 -19.23 6.80 20.14
C GLU A 407 -19.31 8.28 19.81
N ARG A 408 -18.26 9.07 20.13
CA ARG A 408 -18.21 10.49 19.80
C ARG A 408 -18.27 10.74 18.29
N VAL A 409 -17.56 9.93 17.50
CA VAL A 409 -17.60 10.03 16.03
C VAL A 409 -18.92 9.49 15.49
N LEU A 410 -19.39 8.35 16.00
CA LEU A 410 -20.64 7.73 15.56
C LEU A 410 -21.88 8.58 15.88
N SER A 411 -21.87 9.33 16.97
CA SER A 411 -22.98 10.20 17.39
C SER A 411 -22.97 11.57 16.70
N ALA A 412 -21.86 11.95 16.07
CA ALA A 412 -21.78 13.17 15.26
C ALA A 412 -22.57 13.04 13.93
N ASN A 413 -22.95 11.81 13.56
CA ASN A 413 -23.85 11.55 12.45
C ASN A 413 -25.31 11.72 12.92
N SER A 414 -26.17 12.39 12.14
CA SER A 414 -27.55 12.76 12.52
C SER A 414 -28.52 11.57 12.68
N GLU A 415 -28.06 10.33 12.49
CA GLU A 415 -28.81 9.09 12.67
C GLU A 415 -28.46 8.39 14.00
N SER A 416 -28.71 9.05 15.13
CA SER A 416 -28.26 8.62 16.47
C SER A 416 -28.76 7.23 16.93
N ALA A 417 -29.86 6.72 16.37
CA ALA A 417 -30.36 5.38 16.67
C ALA A 417 -29.42 4.26 16.15
N ASN A 418 -28.59 4.56 15.15
CA ASN A 418 -27.71 3.62 14.46
C ASN A 418 -26.31 3.53 15.14
N SER A 419 -25.95 4.49 16.00
CA SER A 419 -24.60 4.58 16.59
C SER A 419 -24.31 3.45 17.59
N LYS A 420 -25.27 3.11 18.46
CA LYS A 420 -25.09 2.04 19.45
C LYS A 420 -25.08 0.65 18.81
N GLU A 421 -25.93 0.45 17.80
CA GLU A 421 -25.97 -0.77 17.00
C GLU A 421 -24.66 -0.99 16.24
N ALA A 422 -24.12 0.07 15.63
CA ALA A 422 -22.83 0.03 14.94
C ALA A 422 -21.67 -0.33 15.87
N LEU A 423 -21.64 0.22 17.09
CA LEU A 423 -20.61 -0.12 18.07
C LEU A 423 -20.75 -1.56 18.57
N ASP A 424 -21.97 -1.99 18.93
CA ASP A 424 -22.24 -3.36 19.37
C ASP A 424 -21.88 -4.39 18.29
N ALA A 425 -22.20 -4.09 17.02
CA ALA A 425 -21.80 -4.91 15.88
C ALA A 425 -20.27 -5.00 15.74
N PHE A 426 -19.55 -3.89 15.95
CA PHE A 426 -18.10 -3.88 15.93
C PHE A 426 -17.51 -4.72 17.05
N GLU A 427 -17.93 -4.50 18.31
CA GLU A 427 -17.43 -5.22 19.48
C GLU A 427 -17.66 -6.74 19.39
N LYS A 428 -18.79 -7.17 18.82
CA LYS A 428 -19.12 -8.59 18.66
C LYS A 428 -18.39 -9.26 17.49
N ARG A 429 -18.12 -8.51 16.41
CA ARG A 429 -17.68 -9.09 15.13
C ARG A 429 -16.22 -8.85 14.82
N VAL A 430 -15.57 -7.87 15.44
CA VAL A 430 -14.20 -7.46 15.10
C VAL A 430 -13.21 -7.89 16.18
N ARG A 431 -12.03 -8.33 15.74
CA ARG A 431 -10.87 -8.54 16.60
C ARG A 431 -9.70 -7.70 16.10
N LEU A 432 -9.09 -6.92 17.00
CA LEU A 432 -7.82 -6.24 16.76
C LEU A 432 -6.71 -7.02 17.47
N PRO A 433 -5.88 -7.82 16.76
CA PRO A 433 -4.80 -8.54 17.38
C PRO A 433 -3.76 -7.55 17.94
N LYS A 434 -3.39 -7.70 19.21
CA LYS A 434 -2.50 -6.77 19.91
C LYS A 434 -1.03 -7.11 19.66
N HIS A 435 -0.13 -6.23 20.10
CA HIS A 435 1.32 -6.40 19.94
C HIS A 435 1.88 -7.76 20.42
N LYS A 436 1.27 -8.38 21.45
CA LYS A 436 1.70 -9.69 21.98
C LYS A 436 1.14 -10.90 21.21
N GLU A 437 0.31 -10.67 20.20
CA GLU A 437 -0.35 -11.69 19.37
C GLU A 437 0.16 -11.56 17.92
N PRO A 438 1.42 -11.94 17.63
CA PRO A 438 2.12 -11.55 16.41
C PRO A 438 1.39 -11.94 15.12
N SER A 439 0.61 -13.01 15.16
CA SER A 439 -0.24 -13.45 14.08
C SER A 439 -1.50 -14.14 14.58
N VAL A 440 -2.57 -14.06 13.77
CA VAL A 440 -3.83 -14.75 13.97
C VAL A 440 -4.23 -15.47 12.68
N PRO A 441 -4.70 -16.72 12.76
CA PRO A 441 -5.21 -17.41 11.57
C PRO A 441 -6.50 -16.75 11.09
N LEU A 442 -6.69 -16.72 9.77
CA LEU A 442 -7.99 -16.41 9.17
C LEU A 442 -8.85 -17.70 9.14
N ARG A 443 -10.05 -17.62 8.53
CA ARG A 443 -10.89 -18.82 8.38
C ARG A 443 -10.22 -19.86 7.48
N ASN A 444 -10.45 -21.13 7.79
CA ASN A 444 -10.08 -22.20 6.86
C ASN A 444 -10.90 -22.09 5.56
N SER A 445 -10.21 -22.26 4.44
CA SER A 445 -10.83 -22.24 3.12
C SER A 445 -11.61 -23.53 2.85
N SER A 446 -12.73 -23.44 2.14
CA SER A 446 -13.52 -24.59 1.67
C SER A 446 -13.97 -24.37 0.23
N ILE A 447 -14.39 -25.42 -0.50
CA ILE A 447 -14.83 -25.28 -1.92
C ILE A 447 -15.83 -24.13 -2.11
N THR A 448 -16.71 -23.92 -1.13
CA THR A 448 -17.77 -22.90 -1.16
C THR A 448 -17.40 -21.57 -0.51
N CYS A 449 -16.23 -21.47 0.13
CA CYS A 449 -15.83 -20.31 0.92
C CYS A 449 -14.33 -19.98 0.73
N ARG A 450 -14.03 -18.89 0.03
CA ARG A 450 -12.65 -18.37 -0.14
C ARG A 450 -12.33 -17.40 0.98
N ARG A 451 -11.07 -17.26 1.37
CA ARG A 451 -10.69 -16.14 2.26
C ARG A 451 -10.83 -14.81 1.53
N VAL A 452 -11.42 -13.79 2.16
CA VAL A 452 -11.60 -12.46 1.55
C VAL A 452 -11.15 -11.37 2.51
N ALA A 453 -10.38 -10.42 1.99
CA ALA A 453 -9.89 -9.28 2.74
C ALA A 453 -10.11 -7.96 2.01
N LEU A 454 -10.35 -6.91 2.78
CA LEU A 454 -10.33 -5.52 2.31
C LEU A 454 -8.96 -4.92 2.63
N THR A 455 -8.48 -4.04 1.76
CA THR A 455 -7.39 -3.11 2.09
C THR A 455 -7.79 -1.70 1.75
N ASN A 456 -7.60 -0.79 2.71
CA ASN A 456 -7.98 0.62 2.61
C ASN A 456 -6.75 1.51 2.46
N SER A 457 -6.88 2.57 1.67
CA SER A 457 -5.93 3.67 1.68
C SER A 457 -6.62 5.01 1.45
N PHE A 458 -6.39 5.95 2.37
CA PHE A 458 -7.03 7.26 2.38
C PHE A 458 -5.94 8.33 2.35
N GLY A 459 -5.98 9.22 1.36
CA GLY A 459 -4.94 10.21 1.10
C GLY A 459 -5.38 11.64 1.42
N PHE A 460 -4.40 12.51 1.66
CA PHE A 460 -4.61 13.96 1.69
C PHE A 460 -5.35 14.44 0.45
N GLY A 461 -6.14 15.50 0.61
CA GLY A 461 -7.15 15.92 -0.36
C GLY A 461 -8.45 15.12 -0.27
N GLY A 462 -8.56 14.19 0.69
CA GLY A 462 -9.76 13.38 0.91
C GLY A 462 -9.98 12.33 -0.18
N THR A 463 -8.91 11.76 -0.73
CA THR A 463 -8.95 10.76 -1.81
C THR A 463 -8.93 9.35 -1.23
N ASN A 464 -9.98 8.57 -1.44
CA ASN A 464 -10.15 7.27 -0.79
C ASN A 464 -10.21 6.13 -1.79
N GLY A 465 -9.56 5.01 -1.45
CA GLY A 465 -9.65 3.78 -2.21
C GLY A 465 -9.69 2.54 -1.32
N THR A 466 -10.43 1.53 -1.78
CA THR A 466 -10.51 0.21 -1.15
C THR A 466 -10.42 -0.87 -2.22
N LEU A 467 -9.58 -1.89 -1.99
CA LEU A 467 -9.55 -3.12 -2.80
C LEU A 467 -10.15 -4.28 -2.01
N VAL A 468 -10.82 -5.19 -2.72
CA VAL A 468 -11.24 -6.49 -2.20
C VAL A 468 -10.37 -7.56 -2.85
N ILE A 469 -9.59 -8.26 -2.04
CA ILE A 469 -8.66 -9.30 -2.46
C ILE A 469 -9.11 -10.63 -1.85
N ALA A 470 -9.25 -11.65 -2.70
CA ALA A 470 -9.66 -12.99 -2.30
C ALA A 470 -8.54 -14.01 -2.53
N GLU A 471 -8.55 -15.07 -1.74
CA GLU A 471 -7.80 -16.29 -2.05
C GLU A 471 -8.16 -16.76 -3.46
N TRP A 472 -7.14 -17.05 -4.27
CA TRP A 472 -7.34 -17.54 -5.61
C TRP A 472 -7.87 -18.99 -5.59
N LYS A 473 -8.86 -19.25 -6.44
CA LYS A 473 -9.35 -20.59 -6.79
C LYS A 473 -9.56 -20.64 -8.29
N GLU A 474 -9.25 -21.80 -8.88
CA GLU A 474 -9.32 -22.03 -10.33
C GLU A 474 -10.69 -21.70 -10.91
#